data_AF-A0A2U8VRE5-F1
#
_entry.id   AF-A0A2U8VRE5-F1
#
_cell.length_a   1.000
_cell.length_b   1.000
_cell.length_c   1.000
_cell.angle_alpha   90.00
_cell.angle_beta   90.00
_cell.angle_gamma   90.00
#
_symmetry.space_group_name_H-M   'P 1'
#
loop_
_entity.id
_entity.type
_entity.pdbx_description
1 polymer ?
#
loop_
_entity_poly.entity_id
_entity_poly.type
_entity_poly.pdbx_seq_one_letter_code
_entity_poly.pdbx_strand_id
1 'polypeptide(L)'
;MADLLAERAASFGEITALPVFQRGGAAAALQAVTLYVHSGQVLPVLSQNGTIDVAPAQRLNRLSAEKMLQGLSYSFLAAPVAGSGMQASNTDILVLAAVLTGQGQSARVAAEHVIANMAQLGVNWLSEGKPVTDPTECARRHGRRGELPHREAAGLAPARGRLATFSCIAA
;
A
#
# COMPACT_ATOMS: atom_id res chain seq x y z
N MET A 1 2.46 -14.42 19.45
CA MET A 1 3.28 -13.61 18.53
C MET A 1 2.43 -12.51 17.91
N ALA A 2 1.30 -12.85 17.29
CA ALA A 2 0.33 -11.86 16.80
C ALA A 2 0.00 -10.80 17.87
N ASP A 3 -0.37 -11.24 19.09
CA ASP A 3 -0.71 -10.32 20.18
C ASP A 3 0.45 -9.38 20.53
N LEU A 4 1.67 -9.93 20.67
CA LEU A 4 2.87 -9.13 20.94
C LEU A 4 3.11 -8.06 19.86
N LEU A 5 2.97 -8.41 18.59
CA LEU A 5 3.23 -7.52 17.46
C LEU A 5 2.08 -6.54 17.18
N ALA A 6 0.87 -6.86 17.65
CA ALA A 6 -0.27 -5.94 17.63
C ALA A 6 -0.11 -4.82 18.67
N GLU A 7 0.53 -5.13 19.81
CA GLU A 7 0.77 -4.15 20.87
C GLU A 7 1.97 -3.24 20.59
N ARG A 8 3.08 -3.78 20.06
CA ARG A 8 4.31 -3.01 19.82
C ARG A 8 5.25 -3.67 18.83
N ALA A 9 6.24 -2.90 18.39
CA ALA A 9 7.44 -3.46 17.78
C ALA A 9 8.18 -4.37 18.78
N ALA A 10 8.68 -5.50 18.28
CA ALA A 10 9.47 -6.45 19.04
C ALA A 10 10.73 -6.83 18.24
N SER A 11 11.84 -6.99 18.96
CA SER A 11 13.08 -7.51 18.40
C SER A 11 12.95 -9.01 18.08
N PHE A 12 13.78 -9.49 17.16
CA PHE A 12 13.80 -10.92 16.83
C PHE A 12 14.10 -11.80 18.06
N GLY A 13 14.96 -11.32 18.98
CA GLY A 13 15.26 -12.03 20.23
C GLY A 13 14.06 -12.15 21.18
N GLU A 14 13.22 -11.12 21.26
CA GLU A 14 11.97 -11.19 22.04
C GLU A 14 10.98 -12.16 21.41
N ILE A 15 10.92 -12.20 20.07
CA ILE A 15 10.05 -13.13 19.34
C ILE A 15 10.51 -14.57 19.58
N THR A 16 11.81 -14.87 19.46
CA THR A 16 12.33 -16.23 19.67
C THR A 16 12.19 -16.71 21.11
N ALA A 17 12.13 -15.80 22.08
CA ALA A 17 11.91 -16.12 23.49
C ALA A 17 10.47 -16.53 23.82
N LEU A 18 9.51 -16.37 22.91
CA LEU A 18 8.12 -16.74 23.15
C LEU A 18 7.96 -18.26 23.36
N PRO A 19 7.10 -18.72 24.29
CA PRO A 19 6.92 -20.13 24.60
C PRO A 19 6.63 -21.02 23.38
N VAL A 20 5.86 -20.50 22.40
CA VAL A 20 5.49 -21.23 21.18
C VAL A 20 6.69 -21.61 20.31
N PHE A 21 7.82 -20.92 20.43
CA PHE A 21 9.02 -21.19 19.63
C PHE A 21 10.10 -21.98 20.38
N GLN A 22 9.89 -22.38 21.64
CA GLN A 22 10.91 -23.11 22.41
C GLN A 22 11.34 -24.42 21.74
N ARG A 23 10.40 -25.16 21.12
CA ARG A 23 10.71 -26.43 20.42
C ARG A 23 11.33 -26.22 19.03
N GLY A 24 10.86 -25.22 18.29
CA GLY A 24 11.29 -24.94 16.91
C GLY A 24 12.47 -23.98 16.79
N GLY A 25 12.84 -23.33 17.90
CA GLY A 25 13.93 -22.37 18.00
C GLY A 25 13.79 -21.17 17.05
N ALA A 26 14.94 -20.58 16.73
CA ALA A 26 15.03 -19.41 15.87
C ALA A 26 14.51 -19.64 14.45
N ALA A 27 14.63 -20.86 13.91
CA ALA A 27 14.17 -21.17 12.56
C ALA A 27 12.63 -21.08 12.45
N ALA A 28 11.90 -21.63 13.43
CA ALA A 28 10.44 -21.55 13.45
C ALA A 28 9.96 -20.09 13.65
N ALA A 29 10.63 -19.33 14.50
CA ALA A 29 10.35 -17.90 14.68
C ALA A 29 10.61 -17.11 13.39
N LEU A 30 11.72 -17.38 12.68
CA LEU A 30 12.03 -16.75 11.41
C LEU A 30 10.96 -17.04 10.36
N GLN A 31 10.56 -18.31 10.20
CA GLN A 31 9.49 -18.68 9.26
C GLN A 31 8.17 -17.98 9.59
N ALA A 32 7.80 -17.92 10.87
CA ALA A 32 6.62 -17.18 11.30
C ALA A 32 6.74 -15.68 10.95
N VAL A 33 7.85 -15.03 11.29
CA VAL A 33 8.10 -13.62 10.91
C VAL A 33 8.00 -13.42 9.40
N THR A 34 8.63 -14.30 8.60
CA THR A 34 8.57 -14.24 7.14
C THR A 34 7.14 -14.32 6.62
N LEU A 35 6.29 -15.17 7.20
CA LEU A 35 4.87 -15.25 6.81
C LEU A 35 4.12 -13.96 7.13
N TYR A 36 4.34 -13.36 8.29
CA TYR A 36 3.71 -12.09 8.66
C TYR A 36 4.18 -10.95 7.76
N VAL A 37 5.48 -10.88 7.45
CA VAL A 37 6.03 -9.89 6.51
C VAL A 37 5.48 -10.08 5.11
N HIS A 38 5.46 -11.33 4.63
CA HIS A 38 4.94 -11.66 3.29
C HIS A 38 3.45 -11.32 3.15
N SER A 39 2.66 -11.55 4.20
CA SER A 39 1.24 -11.18 4.24
C SER A 39 0.99 -9.69 4.47
N GLY A 40 2.03 -8.88 4.67
CA GLY A 40 1.92 -7.44 4.93
C GLY A 40 1.37 -7.07 6.32
N GLN A 41 1.26 -8.04 7.24
CA GLN A 41 0.77 -7.80 8.60
C GLN A 41 1.81 -7.09 9.48
N VAL A 42 3.09 -7.28 9.19
CA VAL A 42 4.19 -6.65 9.92
C VAL A 42 5.26 -6.17 8.95
N LEU A 43 6.00 -5.14 9.32
CA LEU A 43 7.12 -4.62 8.55
C LEU A 43 8.40 -4.71 9.39
N PRO A 44 9.50 -5.21 8.83
CA PRO A 44 10.79 -5.11 9.50
C PRO A 44 11.15 -3.63 9.61
N VAL A 45 11.40 -3.18 10.83
CA VAL A 45 11.89 -1.83 11.11
C VAL A 45 13.34 -1.94 11.55
N LEU A 46 14.19 -1.06 11.01
CA LEU A 46 15.54 -0.92 11.51
C LEU A 46 15.47 -0.16 12.84
N SER A 47 16.15 -0.66 13.86
CA SER A 47 16.29 0.07 15.13
C SER A 47 17.17 1.29 14.86
N GLN A 48 16.55 2.44 14.57
CA GLN A 48 17.26 3.67 14.25
C GLN A 48 17.38 4.50 15.53
N ASN A 49 18.59 4.57 16.08
CA ASN A 49 18.92 5.41 17.25
C ASN A 49 19.08 6.90 16.86
N GLY A 50 18.30 7.41 15.90
CA GLY A 50 18.46 8.77 15.38
C GLY A 50 17.25 9.27 14.62
N THR A 51 17.25 10.57 14.32
CA THR A 51 16.19 11.23 13.54
C THR A 51 16.18 10.70 12.10
N ILE A 52 15.04 10.18 11.67
CA ILE A 52 14.84 9.70 10.30
C ILE A 52 14.67 10.91 9.37
N ASP A 53 15.53 11.06 8.35
CA ASP A 53 15.29 12.04 7.29
C ASP A 53 14.17 11.55 6.38
N VAL A 54 12.98 12.14 6.57
CA VAL A 54 11.78 11.80 5.80
C VAL A 54 11.71 12.54 4.46
N ALA A 55 12.54 13.54 4.22
CA ALA A 55 12.38 14.44 3.08
C ALA A 55 12.56 13.73 1.72
N PRO A 56 13.54 12.82 1.52
CA PRO A 56 13.66 12.06 0.26
C PRO A 56 12.42 11.20 -0.03
N ALA A 57 11.91 10.50 0.99
CA ALA A 57 10.72 9.66 0.86
C ALA A 57 9.48 10.50 0.50
N GLN A 58 9.30 11.65 1.16
CA GLN A 58 8.20 12.57 0.86
C GLN A 58 8.26 13.12 -0.58
N ARG A 59 9.46 13.46 -1.08
CA ARG A 59 9.64 13.91 -2.48
C ARG A 59 9.26 12.82 -3.48
N LEU A 60 9.71 11.59 -3.26
CA LEU A 60 9.37 10.45 -4.13
C LEU A 60 7.86 10.13 -4.09
N ASN A 61 7.25 10.15 -2.90
CA ASN A 61 5.82 9.91 -2.73
C ASN A 61 4.98 10.98 -3.43
N ARG A 62 5.40 12.25 -3.35
CA ARG A 62 4.76 13.35 -4.08
C ARG A 62 4.86 13.16 -5.59
N LEU A 63 6.05 12.84 -6.10
CA LEU A 63 6.23 12.56 -7.52
C LEU A 63 5.34 11.40 -7.99
N SER A 64 5.25 10.32 -7.20
CA SER A 64 4.42 9.16 -7.52
C SER A 64 2.94 9.53 -7.59
N ALA A 65 2.45 10.36 -6.66
CA ALA A 65 1.10 10.90 -6.67
C ALA A 65 0.83 11.80 -7.89
N GLU A 66 1.74 12.72 -8.21
CA GLU A 66 1.64 13.59 -9.39
C GLU A 66 1.59 12.78 -10.70
N LYS A 67 2.41 11.73 -10.80
CA LYS A 67 2.44 10.86 -11.97
C LYS A 67 1.21 9.95 -12.08
N MET A 68 0.64 9.52 -10.95
CA MET A 68 -0.64 8.80 -10.94
C MET A 68 -1.77 9.63 -11.55
N LEU A 69 -1.83 10.93 -11.23
CA LEU A 69 -2.80 11.86 -11.82
C LEU A 69 -2.61 12.05 -13.34
N GLN A 70 -1.42 11.73 -13.86
CA GLN A 70 -1.10 11.75 -15.30
C GLN A 70 -1.32 10.38 -15.97
N GLY A 71 -1.86 9.39 -15.25
CA GLY A 71 -2.13 8.04 -15.75
C GLY A 71 -0.94 7.08 -15.69
N LEU A 72 0.17 7.46 -15.06
CA LEU A 72 1.30 6.56 -14.82
C LEU A 72 1.13 5.86 -13.48
N SER A 73 0.94 4.54 -13.53
CA SER A 73 0.74 3.73 -12.33
C SER A 73 2.06 3.39 -11.65
N TYR A 74 2.11 3.57 -10.33
CA TYR A 74 3.13 3.04 -9.45
C TYR A 74 2.45 2.09 -8.45
N SER A 75 3.19 1.13 -7.91
CA SER A 75 2.65 0.15 -6.95
C SER A 75 3.33 0.19 -5.59
N PHE A 76 4.17 1.21 -5.35
CA PHE A 76 4.95 1.34 -4.14
C PHE A 76 5.03 2.80 -3.69
N LEU A 77 4.97 3.00 -2.37
CA LEU A 77 5.27 4.26 -1.70
C LEU A 77 6.49 4.07 -0.80
N ALA A 78 7.35 5.08 -0.71
CA ALA A 78 8.46 5.07 0.23
C ALA A 78 7.94 5.21 1.67
N ALA A 79 8.37 4.30 2.54
CA ALA A 79 8.08 4.30 3.97
C ALA A 79 9.38 4.57 4.74
N PRO A 80 9.65 5.84 5.11
CA PRO A 80 10.93 6.21 5.70
C PRO A 80 11.19 5.49 7.03
N VAL A 81 10.13 5.27 7.84
CA VAL A 81 10.22 4.52 9.11
C VAL A 81 10.63 3.07 8.91
N ALA A 82 10.19 2.44 7.81
CA ALA A 82 10.54 1.07 7.48
C ALA A 82 11.83 0.96 6.65
N GLY A 83 12.43 2.09 6.25
CA GLY A 83 13.60 2.11 5.35
C GLY A 83 13.38 1.40 4.01
N SER A 84 12.13 1.22 3.59
CA SER A 84 11.75 0.38 2.44
C SER A 84 10.53 0.95 1.70
N GLY A 85 10.17 0.33 0.58
CA GLY A 85 8.92 0.62 -0.12
C GLY A 85 7.78 -0.23 0.43
N MET A 86 6.63 0.39 0.70
CA MET A 86 5.38 -0.30 1.00
C MET A 86 4.56 -0.45 -0.28
N GLN A 87 3.98 -1.63 -0.50
CA GLN A 87 3.04 -1.82 -1.59
C GLN A 87 1.83 -0.89 -1.39
N ALA A 88 1.45 -0.19 -2.46
CA ALA A 88 0.33 0.73 -2.47
C ALA A 88 -0.51 0.46 -3.70
N SER A 89 -1.83 0.39 -3.53
CA SER A 89 -2.76 0.34 -4.64
C SER A 89 -2.86 1.71 -5.32
N ASN A 90 -3.41 1.74 -6.55
CA ASN A 90 -3.69 3.01 -7.23
C ASN A 90 -4.59 3.90 -6.39
N THR A 91 -5.55 3.30 -5.67
CA THR A 91 -6.43 4.02 -4.74
C THR A 91 -5.65 4.65 -3.60
N ASP A 92 -4.70 3.94 -2.98
CA ASP A 92 -3.86 4.49 -1.89
C ASP A 92 -3.03 5.68 -2.36
N ILE A 93 -2.48 5.61 -3.58
CA ILE A 93 -1.70 6.70 -4.18
C ILE A 93 -2.60 7.91 -4.51
N LEU A 94 -3.83 7.69 -4.96
CA LEU A 94 -4.81 8.77 -5.19
C LEU A 94 -5.30 9.41 -3.88
N VAL A 95 -5.45 8.63 -2.80
CA VAL A 95 -5.71 9.18 -1.46
C VAL A 95 -4.55 10.05 -1.01
N LEU A 96 -3.31 9.59 -1.20
CA LEU A 96 -2.13 10.39 -0.93
C LEU A 96 -2.13 11.69 -1.75
N ALA A 97 -2.49 11.63 -3.03
CA ALA A 97 -2.63 12.81 -3.88
C ALA A 97 -3.64 13.80 -3.29
N ALA A 98 -4.81 13.32 -2.84
CA ALA A 98 -5.82 14.16 -2.17
C ALA A 98 -5.27 14.84 -0.91
N VAL A 99 -4.51 14.11 -0.08
CA VAL A 99 -3.88 14.67 1.13
C VAL A 99 -2.88 15.76 0.76
N LEU A 100 -2.04 15.51 -0.25
CA LEU A 100 -1.01 16.46 -0.69
C LEU A 100 -1.58 17.74 -1.33
N THR A 101 -2.77 17.68 -1.93
CA THR A 101 -3.47 18.84 -2.50
C THR A 101 -4.37 19.56 -1.49
N GLY A 102 -4.37 19.15 -0.22
CA GLY A 102 -5.20 19.76 0.83
C GLY A 102 -6.66 19.29 0.84
N GLN A 103 -7.00 18.27 0.04
CA GLN A 103 -8.33 17.65 -0.03
C GLN A 103 -8.47 16.42 0.89
N GLY A 104 -7.43 16.09 1.67
CA GLY A 104 -7.45 15.02 2.68
C GLY A 104 -8.05 15.39 4.03
N GLN A 105 -8.77 16.51 4.15
CA GLN A 105 -9.29 17.02 5.44
C GLN A 105 -10.39 16.14 6.03
N SER A 106 -11.09 15.38 5.20
CA SER A 106 -12.07 14.38 5.65
C SER A 106 -12.05 13.17 4.72
N ALA A 107 -12.41 12.01 5.26
CA ALA A 107 -12.52 10.77 4.48
C ALA A 107 -13.48 10.92 3.29
N ARG A 108 -14.57 11.69 3.46
CA ARG A 108 -15.55 11.95 2.40
C ARG A 108 -14.93 12.74 1.24
N VAL A 109 -14.25 13.86 1.54
CA VAL A 109 -13.64 14.71 0.51
C VAL A 109 -12.51 13.96 -0.21
N ALA A 110 -11.71 13.18 0.52
CA ALA A 110 -10.69 12.32 -0.08
C ALA A 110 -11.32 11.27 -1.02
N ALA A 111 -12.40 10.61 -0.60
CA ALA A 111 -13.09 9.62 -1.43
C ALA A 111 -13.69 10.24 -2.71
N GLU A 112 -14.33 11.41 -2.60
CA GLU A 112 -14.86 12.16 -3.75
C GLU A 112 -13.73 12.53 -4.73
N HIS A 113 -12.57 12.96 -4.22
CA HIS A 113 -11.39 13.22 -5.05
C HIS A 113 -10.88 11.97 -5.77
N VAL A 114 -10.76 10.85 -5.07
CA VAL A 114 -10.31 9.58 -5.67
C VAL A 114 -11.27 9.13 -6.78
N ILE A 115 -12.59 9.17 -6.53
CA ILE A 115 -13.61 8.78 -7.50
C ILE A 115 -13.51 9.66 -8.76
N ALA A 116 -13.39 10.98 -8.58
CA ALA A 116 -13.27 11.91 -9.70
C ALA A 116 -12.03 11.64 -10.56
N ASN A 117 -10.86 11.43 -9.95
CA ASN A 117 -9.64 11.14 -10.68
C ASN A 117 -9.68 9.77 -11.37
N MET A 118 -10.24 8.75 -10.73
CA MET A 118 -10.38 7.43 -11.37
C MET A 118 -11.26 7.51 -12.62
N ALA A 119 -12.36 8.26 -12.57
CA ALA A 119 -13.20 8.51 -13.74
C ALA A 119 -12.42 9.24 -14.86
N GLN A 120 -11.61 10.24 -14.52
CA GLN A 120 -10.76 10.95 -15.49
C GLN A 120 -9.69 10.06 -16.13
N LEU A 121 -9.14 9.12 -15.36
CA LEU A 121 -8.16 8.13 -15.83
C LEU A 121 -8.80 7.00 -16.64
N GLY A 122 -10.12 7.02 -16.86
CA GLY A 122 -10.86 5.96 -17.54
C GLY A 122 -10.97 4.68 -16.73
N VAL A 123 -10.69 4.72 -15.43
CA VAL A 123 -10.83 3.58 -14.52
C VAL A 123 -12.25 3.56 -13.97
N ASN A 124 -13.08 2.70 -14.56
CA ASN A 124 -14.44 2.50 -14.08
C ASN A 124 -14.44 1.52 -12.90
N TRP A 125 -15.11 1.91 -11.82
CA TRP A 125 -15.38 1.02 -10.70
C TRP A 125 -16.34 -0.08 -11.15
N LEU A 126 -16.07 -1.33 -10.78
CA LEU A 126 -16.96 -2.45 -11.06
C LEU A 126 -17.72 -2.84 -9.78
N SER A 127 -19.02 -3.06 -9.91
CA SER A 127 -19.87 -3.72 -8.92
C SER A 127 -20.62 -4.84 -9.62
N GLU A 128 -20.46 -6.07 -9.13
CA GLU A 128 -21.12 -7.25 -9.72
C GLU A 128 -20.82 -7.38 -11.24
N GLY A 129 -19.58 -7.08 -11.62
CA GLY A 129 -19.14 -7.09 -13.02
C GLY A 129 -19.67 -5.95 -13.89
N LYS A 130 -20.47 -5.02 -13.32
CA LYS A 130 -21.00 -3.86 -14.05
C LYS A 130 -20.30 -2.56 -13.63
N PRO A 131 -19.97 -1.67 -14.57
CA PRO A 131 -19.40 -0.37 -14.23
C PRO A 131 -20.40 0.44 -13.39
N VAL A 132 -19.96 0.88 -12.22
CA VAL A 132 -20.69 1.84 -11.38
C VAL A 132 -20.42 3.23 -11.94
N THR A 133 -21.41 3.79 -12.61
CA THR A 133 -21.32 5.12 -13.22
C THR A 133 -21.88 6.23 -12.34
N ASP A 134 -22.58 5.90 -11.25
CA ASP A 134 -23.15 6.87 -10.31
C ASP A 134 -22.16 7.20 -9.16
N PRO A 135 -21.68 8.46 -9.05
CA PRO A 135 -20.78 8.90 -7.98
C PRO A 135 -21.35 8.72 -6.58
N THR A 136 -22.68 8.86 -6.42
CA THR A 136 -23.35 8.75 -5.12
C THR A 136 -23.43 7.31 -4.64
N GLU A 137 -23.65 6.36 -5.56
CA GLU A 137 -23.58 4.93 -5.25
C GLU A 137 -22.15 4.49 -4.88
N CYS A 138 -21.13 5.00 -5.59
CA CYS A 138 -19.73 4.80 -5.22
C CYS A 138 -19.45 5.30 -3.79
N ALA A 139 -19.80 6.55 -3.47
CA ALA A 139 -19.55 7.14 -2.15
C ALA A 139 -20.27 6.38 -1.01
N ARG A 140 -21.53 5.95 -1.23
CA ARG A 140 -22.33 5.24 -0.23
C ARG A 140 -21.76 3.85 0.13
N ARG A 141 -21.16 3.16 -0.85
CA ARG A 141 -20.56 1.83 -0.64
C ARG A 141 -19.27 1.91 0.16
N HIS A 142 -18.44 2.93 -0.10
CA HIS A 142 -17.19 3.12 0.63
C HIS A 142 -17.39 3.70 2.04
N GLY A 143 -18.43 4.52 2.25
CA GLY A 143 -18.80 4.98 3.59
C GLY A 143 -19.29 3.87 4.55
N ARG A 144 -19.67 2.69 4.01
CA ARG A 144 -20.16 1.54 4.81
C ARG A 144 -19.18 0.37 4.91
N ARG A 145 -18.09 0.35 4.14
CA ARG A 145 -17.14 -0.77 4.06
C ARG A 145 -15.78 -0.39 4.65
N GLY A 146 -15.59 -0.73 5.92
CA GLY A 146 -14.27 -1.11 6.44
C GLY A 146 -13.79 -2.47 5.90
N GLU A 147 -14.47 -3.05 4.91
CA GLU A 147 -14.16 -4.35 4.30
C GLU A 147 -13.97 -4.21 2.77
N LEU A 148 -12.71 -4.26 2.35
CA LEU A 148 -12.29 -4.28 0.95
C LEU A 148 -12.82 -5.56 0.25
N PRO A 149 -13.50 -5.46 -0.90
CA PRO A 149 -13.84 -6.63 -1.70
C PRO A 149 -12.59 -7.23 -2.34
N HIS A 150 -12.57 -8.56 -2.41
CA HIS A 150 -11.55 -9.35 -3.09
C HIS A 150 -11.28 -8.87 -4.52
N ARG A 151 -9.98 -8.81 -4.84
CA ARG A 151 -9.41 -8.59 -6.18
C ARG A 151 -10.11 -9.47 -7.22
N GLU A 152 -10.79 -8.84 -8.17
CA GLU A 152 -10.95 -9.38 -9.51
C GLU A 152 -10.18 -8.44 -10.45
N ALA A 153 -9.24 -9.01 -11.21
CA ALA A 153 -8.30 -8.29 -12.03
C ALA A 153 -9.03 -7.43 -13.06
N ALA A 154 -8.96 -6.10 -12.91
CA ALA A 154 -9.28 -5.18 -13.99
C ALA A 154 -8.24 -5.41 -15.10
N GLY A 155 -8.66 -6.10 -16.16
CA GLY A 155 -7.90 -6.25 -17.39
C GLY A 155 -7.65 -4.87 -17.98
N LEU A 156 -6.44 -4.36 -17.78
CA LEU A 156 -5.93 -3.19 -18.48
C LEU A 156 -5.80 -3.58 -19.96
N ALA A 157 -6.66 -3.02 -20.82
CA ALA A 157 -6.54 -3.21 -22.26
C ALA A 157 -5.14 -2.74 -22.72
N PRO A 158 -4.42 -3.51 -23.56
CA PRO A 158 -3.04 -3.21 -23.89
C PRO A 158 -2.96 -1.95 -24.74
N ALA A 159 -2.35 -0.90 -24.18
CA ALA A 159 -1.80 0.19 -24.99
C ALA A 159 -0.66 -0.39 -25.85
N ARG A 160 -0.91 -0.50 -27.15
CA ARG A 160 0.09 -0.88 -28.15
C ARG A 160 1.27 0.12 -28.08
N GLY A 161 2.47 -0.35 -27.73
CA GLY A 161 3.69 0.38 -28.03
C GLY A 161 4.88 0.14 -27.11
N ARG A 162 5.85 -0.63 -27.64
CA ARG A 162 7.28 -0.72 -27.28
C ARG A 162 7.65 -1.55 -26.04
N LEU A 163 8.24 -2.72 -26.34
CA LEU A 163 9.06 -3.54 -25.45
C LEU A 163 10.20 -2.69 -24.84
N ALA A 164 10.25 -2.64 -23.52
CA ALA A 164 11.46 -2.29 -22.78
C ALA A 164 11.91 -3.53 -22.00
N THR A 165 12.97 -4.15 -22.50
CA THR A 165 13.69 -5.25 -21.85
C THR A 165 14.49 -4.66 -20.68
N PHE A 166 14.25 -5.11 -19.45
CA PHE A 166 15.12 -4.79 -18.31
C PHE A 166 15.98 -6.00 -17.95
N SER A 167 17.28 -5.85 -18.14
CA SER A 167 18.33 -6.76 -17.69
C SER A 167 18.76 -6.34 -16.29
N CYS A 168 18.70 -7.25 -15.32
CA CYS A 168 19.33 -7.07 -14.02
C CYS A 168 20.79 -7.52 -14.10
N ILE A 169 21.71 -6.57 -13.96
CA ILE A 169 23.12 -6.85 -13.69
C ILE A 169 23.26 -7.01 -12.18
N ALA A 170 23.68 -8.21 -11.76
CA ALA A 170 24.14 -8.48 -10.41
C ALA A 170 25.60 -8.02 -10.26
N ALA A 171 25.89 -7.32 -9.18
CA ALA A 171 27.22 -7.22 -8.58
C ALA A 171 27.07 -7.37 -7.07
#